data_AF-A0A2M7XWV8-F1
#
_entry.id   AF-A0A2M7XWV8-F1
#
_cell.length_a   1.000
_cell.length_b   1.000
_cell.length_c   1.000
_cell.angle_alpha   90.00
_cell.angle_beta   90.00
_cell.angle_gamma   90.00
#
_symmetry.space_group_name_H-M   'P 1'
#
loop_
_entity.id
_entity.type
_entity.pdbx_description
1 polymer ?
#
loop_
_entity_poly.entity_id
_entity_poly.type
_entity_poly.pdbx_seq_one_letter_code
_entity_poly.pdbx_strand_id
1 'polypeptide(L)'
;IMFTMTIFINIGMWFERFVITVTSLSRDFLPSSWDYYIPTIFDVFTFIGSFGLFFTLFLLFLRFLPMISMAEVKGVLPQADPHYGHDHASKKGGAA
;
A
#
# COMPACT_ATOMS: atom_id res chain seq x y z
N ILE A 1 -0.06 -8.26 -16.04
CA ILE A 1 -0.68 -6.93 -16.26
C ILE A 1 -0.77 -6.11 -14.96
N MET A 2 -1.33 -6.67 -13.87
CA MET A 2 -1.56 -5.93 -12.61
C MET A 2 -0.26 -5.42 -11.96
N PHE A 3 0.77 -6.25 -11.85
CA PHE A 3 2.07 -5.84 -11.31
C PHE A 3 2.71 -4.66 -12.07
N THR A 4 2.59 -4.65 -13.40
CA THR A 4 3.10 -3.56 -14.22
C THR A 4 2.28 -2.29 -14.04
N MET A 5 0.94 -2.40 -13.98
CA MET A 5 0.06 -1.26 -13.75
C MET A 5 0.30 -0.60 -12.39
N THR A 6 0.47 -1.38 -11.32
CA THR A 6 0.69 -0.81 -9.98
C THR A 6 1.97 0.00 -9.90
N ILE A 7 3.05 -0.42 -10.59
CA ILE A 7 4.30 0.33 -10.66
C ILE A 7 4.06 1.69 -11.35
N PHE A 8 3.40 1.69 -12.52
CA PHE A 8 3.13 2.93 -13.25
C PHE A 8 2.22 3.89 -12.48
N ILE A 9 1.21 3.38 -11.77
CA ILE A 9 0.34 4.20 -10.94
C ILE A 9 1.13 4.86 -9.80
N ASN A 10 1.97 4.10 -9.09
CA ASN A 10 2.79 4.67 -8.00
C ASN A 10 3.74 5.76 -8.50
N ILE A 11 4.40 5.53 -9.64
CA ILE A 11 5.28 6.52 -10.27
C ILE A 11 4.48 7.75 -10.73
N GLY A 12 3.33 7.55 -11.36
CA GLY A 12 2.46 8.62 -11.84
C GLY A 12 1.92 9.52 -10.73
N MET A 13 1.47 8.93 -9.62
CA MET A 13 1.01 9.67 -8.44
C MET A 13 2.12 10.49 -7.79
N TRP A 14 3.34 9.95 -7.75
CA TRP A 14 4.50 10.69 -7.26
C TRP A 14 4.84 11.88 -8.18
N PHE A 15 4.81 11.67 -9.51
CA PHE A 15 5.00 12.75 -10.47
C PHE A 15 3.93 13.83 -10.38
N GLU A 16 2.65 13.49 -10.15
CA GLU A 16 1.59 14.47 -9.89
C GLU A 16 1.99 15.41 -8.73
N ARG A 17 2.46 14.85 -7.61
CA ARG A 17 2.88 15.63 -6.43
C ARG A 17 4.13 16.46 -6.71
N PHE A 18 5.10 15.90 -7.44
CA PHE A 18 6.29 16.63 -7.86
C PHE A 18 5.93 17.85 -8.72
N VAL A 19 5.05 17.67 -9.71
CA VAL A 19 4.62 18.75 -10.62
C VAL A 19 3.87 19.85 -9.86
N ILE A 20 2.91 19.50 -8.99
CA ILE A 20 2.13 20.48 -8.23
C ILE A 20 3.06 21.33 -7.35
N THR A 21 3.99 20.71 -6.64
CA THR A 21 4.85 21.42 -5.67
C THR A 21 5.94 22.25 -6.35
N VAL A 22 6.71 21.65 -7.26
CA VAL A 22 7.85 22.33 -7.91
C VAL A 22 7.38 23.41 -8.88
N THR A 23 6.38 23.11 -9.71
CA THR A 23 5.91 24.07 -10.72
C THR A 23 5.22 25.26 -10.06
N SER A 24 4.42 25.02 -9.00
CA SER A 24 3.77 26.12 -8.27
C SER A 24 4.76 27.07 -7.60
N LEU A 25 5.90 26.57 -7.11
CA LEU A 25 6.89 27.40 -6.41
C LEU A 25 7.86 28.10 -7.37
N SER A 26 8.14 27.50 -8.53
CA SER A 26 9.08 28.06 -9.52
C SER A 26 8.65 29.39 -10.14
N ARG A 27 7.35 29.73 -10.08
CA ARG A 27 6.78 30.97 -10.64
C ARG A 27 5.92 31.69 -9.60
N ASP A 28 6.58 32.18 -8.57
CA ASP A 28 5.93 32.97 -7.53
C ASP A 28 5.57 34.40 -7.98
N PHE A 29 4.79 35.10 -7.13
CA PHE A 29 4.21 36.42 -7.41
C PHE A 29 5.23 37.52 -7.79
N LEU A 30 6.51 37.38 -7.43
CA LEU A 30 7.58 38.32 -7.74
C LEU A 30 8.51 37.74 -8.83
N PRO A 31 8.71 38.44 -9.97
CA PRO A 31 9.56 37.95 -11.07
C PRO A 31 11.04 37.74 -10.69
N SER A 32 11.53 38.43 -9.65
CA SER A 32 12.90 38.28 -9.14
C SER A 32 13.15 36.95 -8.44
N SER A 33 12.09 36.25 -8.02
CA SER A 33 12.16 35.00 -7.26
C SER A 33 11.89 33.77 -8.13
N TRP A 34 11.85 33.94 -9.46
CA TRP A 34 11.74 32.80 -10.36
C TRP A 34 13.08 32.08 -10.39
N ASP A 35 13.09 30.88 -9.85
CA ASP A 35 14.24 30.00 -9.89
C ASP A 35 13.79 28.57 -10.24
N TYR A 36 14.67 27.82 -10.87
CA TYR A 36 14.40 26.44 -11.26
C TYR A 36 14.96 25.49 -10.22
N TYR A 37 14.12 24.58 -9.74
CA TYR A 37 14.57 23.51 -8.86
C TYR A 37 15.43 22.52 -9.64
N ILE A 38 16.72 22.44 -9.28
CA ILE A 38 17.65 21.43 -9.77
C ILE A 38 17.90 20.45 -8.62
N PRO A 39 17.38 19.20 -8.71
CA PRO A 39 17.56 18.23 -7.66
C PRO A 39 19.04 17.91 -7.48
N THR A 40 19.49 17.94 -6.23
CA THR A 40 20.86 17.56 -5.88
C THR A 40 20.98 16.04 -5.76
N ILE A 41 22.20 15.52 -5.81
CA ILE A 41 22.43 14.08 -5.66
C ILE A 41 21.93 13.56 -4.29
N PHE A 42 21.96 14.42 -3.27
CA PHE A 42 21.47 14.11 -1.92
C PHE A 42 19.93 13.97 -1.88
N ASP A 43 19.19 14.72 -2.70
CA ASP A 43 17.73 14.61 -2.79
C ASP A 43 17.33 13.23 -3.33
N VAL A 44 18.05 12.75 -4.36
CA VAL A 44 17.83 11.42 -4.95
C VAL A 44 18.24 10.32 -3.98
N PHE A 45 19.38 10.47 -3.30
CA PHE A 45 19.80 9.49 -2.29
C PHE A 45 18.85 9.43 -1.10
N THR A 46 18.30 10.56 -0.66
CA THR A 46 17.32 10.58 0.43
C THR A 46 16.01 9.92 0.01
N PHE A 47 15.59 10.15 -1.24
CA PHE A 47 14.43 9.47 -1.82
C PHE A 47 14.62 7.95 -1.89
N ILE A 48 15.71 7.47 -2.48
CA ILE A 48 16.02 6.03 -2.55
C ILE A 48 16.24 5.44 -1.15
N GLY A 49 16.92 6.19 -0.28
CA GLY A 49 17.18 5.83 1.11
C GLY A 49 15.89 5.64 1.91
N SER A 50 14.84 6.42 1.63
CA SER A 50 13.52 6.24 2.25
C SER A 50 12.87 4.90 1.88
N PHE A 51 12.99 4.45 0.62
CA PHE A 51 12.55 3.11 0.22
C PHE A 51 13.38 2.03 0.91
N GLY A 52 14.71 2.20 0.95
CA GLY A 52 15.60 1.25 1.63
C GLY A 52 15.27 1.11 3.11
N LEU A 53 15.05 2.23 3.81
CA LEU A 53 14.64 2.23 5.21
C LEU A 53 13.25 1.62 5.40
N PHE A 54 12.28 1.98 4.55
CA PHE A 54 10.95 1.38 4.58
C PHE A 54 11.00 -0.14 4.40
N PHE A 55 11.70 -0.63 3.37
CA PHE A 55 11.85 -2.07 3.14
C PHE A 55 12.64 -2.74 4.27
N THR A 56 13.65 -2.09 4.83
CA THR A 56 14.40 -2.65 5.96
C THR A 56 13.49 -2.85 7.17
N LEU A 57 12.73 -1.82 7.57
CA LEU A 57 11.78 -1.92 8.68
C LEU A 57 10.63 -2.88 8.37
N PHE A 58 10.12 -2.87 7.13
CA PHE A 58 9.07 -3.78 6.69
C PHE A 58 9.53 -5.24 6.73
N LEU A 59 10.72 -5.56 6.21
CA LEU A 59 11.30 -6.91 6.25
C LEU A 59 11.58 -7.33 7.70
N LEU A 60 12.04 -6.41 8.55
CA LEU A 60 12.21 -6.66 9.98
C LEU A 60 10.87 -7.02 10.65
N PHE A 61 9.81 -6.29 10.31
CA PHE A 61 8.45 -6.56 10.74
C PHE A 61 7.97 -7.94 10.27
N LEU A 62 8.12 -8.28 8.98
CA LEU A 62 7.74 -9.61 8.47
C LEU A 62 8.53 -10.75 9.14
N ARG A 63 9.77 -10.47 9.55
CA ARG A 63 10.65 -11.46 10.19
C ARG A 63 10.28 -11.72 11.65
N PHE A 64 9.96 -10.69 12.42
CA PHE A 64 9.75 -10.81 13.86
C PHE A 64 8.29 -10.86 14.30
N LEU A 65 7.35 -10.38 13.47
CA LEU A 65 5.94 -10.29 13.79
C LEU A 65 5.10 -11.10 12.79
N PRO A 66 3.95 -11.65 13.24
CA PRO A 66 3.03 -12.33 12.34
C PRO A 66 2.44 -11.34 11.33
N MET A 67 2.62 -11.60 10.03
CA MET A 67 2.12 -10.74 8.96
C MET A 67 0.60 -10.67 8.88
N ILE A 68 -0.09 -11.65 9.46
CA ILE A 68 -1.55 -11.78 9.41
C ILE A 68 -2.10 -11.86 10.84
N SER A 69 -3.18 -11.14 11.11
CA SER A 69 -3.89 -11.16 12.39
C SER A 69 -4.63 -12.50 12.59
N MET A 70 -3.96 -13.46 13.25
CA MET A 70 -4.54 -14.79 13.50
C MET A 70 -5.81 -14.76 14.36
N ALA A 71 -6.03 -13.71 15.15
CA ALA A 71 -7.26 -13.54 15.92
C ALA A 71 -8.49 -13.31 15.03
N GLU A 72 -8.34 -12.49 13.99
CA GLU A 72 -9.43 -12.16 13.05
C GLU A 72 -9.63 -13.29 12.05
N VAL A 73 -8.54 -13.89 11.55
CA VAL A 73 -8.62 -15.04 10.63
C VAL A 73 -9.43 -16.17 11.25
N LYS A 74 -9.26 -16.44 12.54
CA LYS A 74 -10.00 -17.52 13.22
C LYS A 74 -11.51 -17.26 13.30
N GLY A 75 -11.95 -16.00 13.33
CA GLY A 75 -13.37 -15.66 13.38
C GLY A 75 -14.08 -15.76 12.03
N VAL A 76 -13.35 -15.68 10.91
CA VAL A 76 -13.91 -15.78 9.55
C VAL A 76 -13.79 -17.17 8.94
N LEU A 77 -13.14 -18.12 9.63
CA LEU A 77 -13.06 -19.50 9.17
C LEU A 77 -14.46 -20.16 9.21
N PRO A 78 -14.83 -20.98 8.21
CA PRO A 78 -16.09 -21.72 8.20
C PRO A 78 -16.32 -22.56 9.47
N GLN A 79 -15.24 -23.03 10.10
CA GLN A 79 -15.26 -23.80 11.34
C GLN A 79 -15.63 -22.96 12.59
N ALA A 80 -15.61 -21.63 12.48
CA ALA A 80 -16.07 -20.71 13.52
C ALA A 80 -17.54 -20.30 13.35
N ASP A 81 -18.22 -20.74 12.28
CA ASP A 81 -19.65 -20.52 12.07
C ASP A 81 -20.47 -21.38 13.05
N PRO A 82 -21.30 -20.77 13.92
CA PRO A 82 -22.19 -21.48 14.82
C PRO A 82 -23.20 -22.41 14.11
N HIS A 83 -23.40 -22.27 12.79
CA HIS A 83 -24.40 -23.03 12.00
C HIS A 83 -23.80 -24.19 11.16
N TYR A 84 -22.50 -24.48 11.26
CA TYR A 84 -21.79 -25.50 10.44
C TYR A 84 -22.38 -26.93 10.51
N GLY A 85 -23.28 -27.23 11.45
CA GLY A 85 -23.89 -28.56 11.63
C GLY A 85 -25.36 -28.73 11.21
N HIS A 86 -26.10 -27.65 10.90
CA HIS A 86 -27.56 -27.75 10.76
C HIS A 86 -28.06 -28.08 9.33
N ASP A 87 -27.23 -27.94 8.30
CA ASP A 87 -27.65 -28.19 6.91
C ASP A 87 -27.65 -29.68 6.51
N HIS A 88 -26.96 -30.55 7.26
CA HIS A 88 -26.92 -31.98 6.97
C HIS A 88 -28.13 -32.77 7.51
N ALA A 89 -28.90 -32.21 8.45
CA ALA A 89 -30.08 -32.85 9.01
C ALA A 89 -31.34 -32.65 8.14
N SER A 90 -31.44 -31.57 7.36
CA SER A 90 -32.64 -31.25 6.58
C SER A 90 -32.81 -32.11 5.31
N LYS A 91 -31.70 -32.58 4.70
CA LYS A 91 -31.78 -33.35 3.43
C LYS A 91 -32.24 -34.80 3.57
N LYS A 92 -32.43 -35.35 4.77
CA LYS A 92 -32.88 -36.75 4.96
C LYS A 92 -34.39 -36.92 5.26
N GLY A 93 -35.16 -35.84 5.35
CA GLY A 93 -36.59 -35.89 5.72
C GLY A 93 -37.61 -35.73 4.58
N GLY A 94 -37.19 -35.67 3.31
CA GLY A 94 -38.05 -35.26 2.19
C GLY A 94 -38.22 -36.28 1.05
N ALA A 95 -38.05 -37.57 1.32
CA ALA A 95 -38.30 -38.62 0.33
C ALA A 95 -38.73 -39.93 1.02
N ALA A 96 -39.98 -39.97 1.49
CA ALA A 96 -40.81 -41.17 1.65
C ALA A 96 -42.22 -40.75 2.09
#